data_AF-A0A9Q5N6D1-F1
#
_entry.id   AF-A0A9Q5N6D1-F1
#
_cell.length_a   1.000
_cell.length_b   1.000
_cell.length_c   1.000
_cell.angle_alpha   90.00
_cell.angle_beta   90.00
_cell.angle_gamma   90.00
#
_symmetry.space_group_name_H-M   'P 1'
#
loop_
_entity.id
_entity.type
_entity.pdbx_description
1 polymer ?
#
loop_
_entity_poly.entity_id
_entity_poly.type
_entity_poly.pdbx_seq_one_letter_code
_entity_poly.pdbx_strand_id
1 'polypeptide(L)'
;MPTSAQATHIVNPVYATPVLRAPSPAESINTEYGQDDSSMADAGTDDEEFARQIEEQIGLRRTTWQEAGSPKPVILPRPQKDSKEEQQLFERVMKNLREKVKEVEDEELFDSVVTLNPGPAFVPTDPTAQDVEAIMRSMLPLSLSSPSSKSPQHASTFPPAFPTSNSPSYPSTMTALMRPTNGDSSGMAMSGLRFGHERSLTQIKFNKEGDLLFSCSKDLIINVWFTDNGERLGTYDGHNGTVWTIDIDGDSKLLVSGSADNTMKLWQVSTGKCLYTWEFPTAVKRVAFSPDSTQIVCITEQRMGYQAAIRIFDINREGDGTQQSEEPVSMFNPIGSKPTVCTFGITPNVILTGHESGKVALFDAKTGEETLNNERAHMDVVTDLQLSPDRTYFVTSSKDKTARLHDTRTLRVLKTYQTETPLNSAAIAPGKPYVLLGGGQDAMSVTTTSSRQGKFETRFWHKIFEEELGRVKGHFGPINTLAVHPSGKCYTSGGEDGFVRVHHFDESYFKAKPYGDLEIED
;
A
#
# COMPACT_ATOMS: atom_id res chain seq x y z
N MET A 1 -85.44 10.98 -25.31
CA MET A 1 -84.72 12.08 -25.98
C MET A 1 -83.44 12.38 -25.18
N PRO A 2 -82.39 12.96 -25.81
CA PRO A 2 -81.01 12.45 -25.69
C PRO A 2 -80.10 13.45 -24.91
N THR A 3 -78.76 13.52 -24.96
CA THR A 3 -77.63 13.08 -25.84
C THR A 3 -76.39 12.80 -24.94
N SER A 4 -75.38 11.95 -25.20
CA SER A 4 -74.70 11.39 -26.39
C SER A 4 -73.51 12.21 -26.97
N ALA A 5 -72.28 11.89 -26.52
CA ALA A 5 -70.98 12.01 -27.22
C ALA A 5 -69.92 11.25 -26.39
N GLN A 6 -69.35 10.11 -26.81
CA GLN A 6 -68.38 9.82 -27.87
C GLN A 6 -66.88 10.01 -27.49
N ALA A 7 -66.14 8.94 -27.75
CA ALA A 7 -64.80 8.59 -27.28
C ALA A 7 -63.64 9.48 -27.76
N THR A 8 -62.49 9.32 -27.09
CA THR A 8 -61.18 9.29 -27.78
C THR A 8 -60.22 8.36 -27.04
N HIS A 9 -59.58 7.43 -27.76
CA HIS A 9 -58.47 6.62 -27.25
C HIS A 9 -57.16 7.38 -27.45
N ILE A 10 -56.29 7.38 -26.44
CA ILE A 10 -54.85 7.72 -26.59
C ILE A 10 -54.03 6.62 -25.92
N VAL A 11 -52.90 6.25 -26.53
CA VAL A 11 -52.07 5.09 -26.17
C VAL A 11 -50.76 5.55 -25.55
N ASN A 12 -50.19 4.73 -24.66
CA ASN A 12 -48.91 5.00 -23.98
C ASN A 12 -47.76 5.24 -24.96
N PRO A 13 -46.91 6.27 -24.74
CA PRO A 13 -45.62 6.39 -25.41
C PRO A 13 -44.59 5.43 -24.77
N VAL A 14 -44.01 4.55 -25.57
CA VAL A 14 -42.79 3.80 -25.22
C VAL A 14 -41.59 4.52 -25.82
N TYR A 15 -40.57 4.81 -25.02
CA TYR A 15 -39.30 5.34 -25.52
C TYR A 15 -38.30 4.21 -25.79
N ALA A 16 -37.54 4.35 -26.88
CA ALA A 16 -36.84 3.25 -27.53
C ALA A 16 -35.31 3.30 -27.39
N THR A 17 -34.69 2.13 -27.52
CA THR A 17 -33.23 1.94 -27.62
C THR A 17 -32.68 2.40 -28.97
N PRO A 18 -31.55 3.15 -29.03
CA PRO A 18 -30.83 3.38 -30.27
C PRO A 18 -30.01 2.13 -30.67
N VAL A 19 -29.89 1.89 -31.98
CA VAL A 19 -29.13 0.77 -32.57
C VAL A 19 -27.95 1.30 -33.39
N LEU A 20 -26.85 0.54 -33.40
CA LEU A 20 -25.60 0.84 -34.11
C LEU A 20 -25.80 1.06 -35.62
N ARG A 21 -24.98 1.93 -36.22
CA ARG A 21 -24.78 2.01 -37.68
C ARG A 21 -23.35 2.44 -38.00
N ALA A 22 -22.69 1.73 -38.92
CA ALA A 22 -21.30 1.98 -39.31
C ALA A 22 -21.20 2.84 -40.60
N PRO A 23 -20.09 3.59 -40.80
CA PRO A 23 -19.76 4.27 -42.06
C PRO A 23 -18.52 3.69 -42.78
N SER A 24 -18.46 3.89 -44.10
CA SER A 24 -17.31 3.61 -44.98
C SER A 24 -17.58 4.18 -46.39
N PRO A 25 -16.59 4.48 -47.25
CA PRO A 25 -15.16 4.72 -47.01
C PRO A 25 -14.74 6.15 -47.47
N ALA A 26 -13.44 6.37 -47.70
CA ALA A 26 -12.82 7.68 -47.96
C ALA A 26 -13.05 8.27 -49.36
N GLU A 27 -12.84 9.59 -49.47
CA GLU A 27 -12.52 10.30 -50.72
C GLU A 27 -11.51 11.44 -50.42
N SER A 28 -10.76 11.91 -51.43
CA SER A 28 -9.52 12.72 -51.29
C SER A 28 -9.59 14.07 -52.03
N ILE A 29 -8.79 15.07 -51.63
CA ILE A 29 -8.29 16.16 -52.53
C ILE A 29 -7.15 16.98 -51.86
N ASN A 30 -6.34 17.66 -52.70
CA ASN A 30 -5.16 18.49 -52.34
C ASN A 30 -5.54 20.01 -52.35
N THR A 31 -4.70 21.07 -52.27
CA THR A 31 -3.24 21.36 -52.35
C THR A 31 -2.90 22.49 -51.31
N GLU A 32 -1.80 23.26 -51.22
CA GLU A 32 -0.49 23.47 -51.92
C GLU A 32 0.46 24.35 -51.06
N TYR A 33 1.76 24.41 -51.38
CA TYR A 33 2.83 25.33 -50.88
C TYR A 33 3.23 25.30 -49.37
N GLY A 34 4.49 25.58 -49.00
CA GLY A 34 5.66 25.99 -49.80
C GLY A 34 7.01 25.75 -49.10
N GLN A 35 8.12 26.04 -49.79
CA GLN A 35 9.50 25.83 -49.35
C GLN A 35 10.04 27.02 -48.53
N ASP A 36 11.04 26.78 -47.68
CA ASP A 36 12.34 27.50 -47.72
C ASP A 36 13.41 26.81 -46.83
N ASP A 37 14.67 27.18 -47.03
CA ASP A 37 15.85 26.36 -46.67
C ASP A 37 16.54 26.68 -45.31
N SER A 38 17.16 25.63 -44.77
CA SER A 38 18.40 25.65 -43.96
C SER A 38 18.41 26.27 -42.54
N SER A 39 18.60 25.41 -41.54
CA SER A 39 19.75 25.51 -40.61
C SER A 39 20.05 24.15 -39.97
N MET A 40 21.32 23.73 -39.97
CA MET A 40 21.81 22.57 -39.21
C MET A 40 22.28 23.02 -37.83
N ALA A 41 21.82 22.35 -36.77
CA ALA A 41 22.40 22.38 -35.43
C ALA A 41 22.11 21.02 -34.75
N ASP A 42 23.06 20.53 -33.95
CA ASP A 42 23.19 19.15 -33.49
C ASP A 42 21.90 18.42 -33.04
N ALA A 43 21.71 17.23 -33.59
CA ALA A 43 20.95 16.14 -32.98
C ALA A 43 21.91 14.95 -32.79
N GLY A 44 22.56 14.87 -31.61
CA GLY A 44 23.63 13.89 -31.35
C GLY A 44 23.94 13.60 -29.88
N THR A 45 23.19 14.16 -28.93
CA THR A 45 23.45 14.03 -27.49
C THR A 45 22.96 12.71 -26.89
N ASP A 46 21.79 12.25 -27.32
CA ASP A 46 21.01 11.24 -26.58
C ASP A 46 21.58 9.82 -26.78
N ASP A 47 22.04 9.51 -28.00
CA ASP A 47 22.72 8.25 -28.33
C ASP A 47 24.08 8.11 -27.62
N GLU A 48 24.85 9.20 -27.52
CA GLU A 48 26.13 9.19 -26.80
C GLU A 48 25.92 9.09 -25.28
N GLU A 49 24.91 9.75 -24.71
CA GLU A 49 24.60 9.60 -23.28
C GLU A 49 24.10 8.19 -22.95
N PHE A 50 23.26 7.57 -23.79
CA PHE A 50 22.82 6.19 -23.59
C PHE A 50 23.97 5.18 -23.73
N ALA A 51 24.85 5.36 -24.73
CA ALA A 51 26.07 4.56 -24.86
C ALA A 51 27.00 4.72 -23.65
N ARG A 52 27.17 5.95 -23.14
CA ARG A 52 27.97 6.26 -21.94
C ARG A 52 27.40 5.60 -20.68
N GLN A 53 26.07 5.59 -20.50
CA GLN A 53 25.44 4.87 -19.38
C GLN A 53 25.68 3.36 -19.44
N ILE A 54 25.70 2.76 -20.64
CA ILE A 54 26.02 1.34 -20.82
C ILE A 54 27.50 1.06 -20.52
N GLU A 55 28.43 1.90 -21.01
CA GLU A 55 29.85 1.74 -20.69
C GLU A 55 30.17 2.02 -19.21
N GLU A 56 29.42 2.91 -18.55
CA GLU A 56 29.50 3.14 -17.09
C GLU A 56 28.97 1.94 -16.29
N GLN A 57 27.85 1.33 -16.69
CA GLN A 57 27.34 0.09 -16.08
C GLN A 57 28.30 -1.11 -16.24
N ILE A 58 29.00 -1.19 -17.37
CA ILE A 58 30.06 -2.19 -17.60
C ILE A 58 31.31 -1.85 -16.76
N GLY A 59 31.68 -0.57 -16.69
CA GLY A 59 32.82 -0.06 -15.93
C GLY A 59 32.69 -0.30 -14.42
N LEU A 60 31.55 0.05 -13.82
CA LEU A 60 31.25 -0.22 -12.40
C LEU A 60 31.24 -1.71 -12.05
N ARG A 61 31.05 -2.59 -13.03
CA ARG A 61 31.12 -4.04 -12.82
C ARG A 61 32.54 -4.58 -12.96
N ARG A 62 33.39 -3.97 -13.80
CA ARG A 62 34.79 -4.40 -14.01
C ARG A 62 35.63 -4.43 -12.72
N THR A 63 35.30 -3.60 -11.73
CA THR A 63 35.88 -3.65 -10.37
C THR A 63 35.39 -4.86 -9.56
N THR A 64 34.07 -5.09 -9.48
CA THR A 64 33.52 -6.26 -8.77
C THR A 64 33.90 -7.62 -9.39
N TRP A 65 34.28 -7.67 -10.67
CA TRP A 65 34.70 -8.90 -11.35
C TRP A 65 36.14 -9.34 -10.99
N GLN A 66 36.92 -8.52 -10.28
CA GLN A 66 38.21 -8.95 -9.70
C GLN A 66 38.06 -9.61 -8.32
N GLU A 67 36.94 -9.41 -7.62
CA GLU A 67 36.72 -9.93 -6.26
C GLU A 67 35.81 -11.16 -6.20
N ALA A 68 34.93 -11.37 -7.19
CA ALA A 68 33.98 -12.48 -7.23
C ALA A 68 34.27 -13.44 -8.39
N GLY A 69 34.91 -14.58 -8.09
CA GLY A 69 35.42 -15.57 -9.05
C GLY A 69 34.38 -16.43 -9.80
N SER A 70 33.26 -15.86 -10.24
CA SER A 70 32.30 -16.51 -11.14
C SER A 70 31.43 -15.47 -11.86
N PRO A 71 31.33 -15.48 -13.21
CA PRO A 71 30.51 -14.51 -13.94
C PRO A 71 29.01 -14.73 -13.71
N LYS A 72 28.22 -13.65 -13.78
CA LYS A 72 26.75 -13.69 -13.82
C LYS A 72 26.27 -13.29 -15.22
N PRO A 73 25.19 -13.90 -15.75
CA PRO A 73 24.71 -13.61 -17.09
C PRO A 73 24.19 -12.17 -17.25
N VAL A 74 24.34 -11.64 -18.47
CA VAL A 74 23.83 -10.35 -18.93
C VAL A 74 22.59 -10.61 -19.77
N ILE A 75 21.42 -10.22 -19.24
CA ILE A 75 20.13 -10.36 -19.93
C ILE A 75 19.92 -9.12 -20.80
N LEU A 76 19.80 -9.30 -22.12
CA LEU A 76 19.50 -8.24 -23.07
C LEU A 76 18.02 -8.29 -23.52
N PRO A 77 17.38 -7.14 -23.78
CA PRO A 77 16.06 -7.10 -24.39
C PRO A 77 16.11 -7.66 -25.81
N ARG A 78 14.98 -8.21 -26.27
CA ARG A 78 14.85 -8.82 -27.59
C ARG A 78 14.24 -7.78 -28.56
N PRO A 79 14.89 -7.46 -29.69
CA PRO A 79 14.37 -6.44 -30.62
C PRO A 79 13.03 -6.84 -31.22
N GLN A 80 12.19 -5.86 -31.57
CA GLN A 80 10.94 -6.14 -32.27
C GLN A 80 11.21 -6.59 -33.72
N LYS A 81 10.29 -7.39 -34.26
CA LYS A 81 10.53 -8.15 -35.50
C LYS A 81 10.55 -7.29 -36.76
N ASP A 82 9.97 -6.09 -36.70
CA ASP A 82 9.67 -5.27 -37.88
C ASP A 82 10.46 -3.93 -37.93
N SER A 83 11.19 -3.58 -36.86
CA SER A 83 12.13 -2.43 -36.88
C SER A 83 13.50 -2.84 -37.43
N LYS A 84 13.84 -2.33 -38.61
CA LYS A 84 15.17 -2.53 -39.21
C LYS A 84 16.29 -1.83 -38.45
N GLU A 85 15.98 -0.71 -37.79
CA GLU A 85 16.97 0.13 -37.11
C GLU A 85 17.34 -0.48 -35.75
N GLU A 86 16.37 -1.00 -35.00
CA GLU A 86 16.66 -1.82 -33.79
C GLU A 86 17.51 -3.04 -34.14
N GLN A 87 17.21 -3.72 -35.26
CA GLN A 87 17.95 -4.90 -35.69
C GLN A 87 19.40 -4.56 -36.09
N GLN A 88 19.63 -3.44 -36.78
CA GLN A 88 20.98 -2.96 -37.09
C GLN A 88 21.74 -2.49 -35.84
N LEU A 89 21.06 -1.86 -34.88
CA LEU A 89 21.68 -1.46 -33.61
C LEU A 89 22.04 -2.69 -32.76
N PHE A 90 21.16 -3.70 -32.69
CA PHE A 90 21.42 -4.97 -32.00
C PHE A 90 22.60 -5.72 -32.63
N GLU A 91 22.63 -5.85 -33.96
CA GLU A 91 23.79 -6.40 -34.71
C GLU A 91 25.08 -5.63 -34.38
N ARG A 92 25.06 -4.29 -34.36
CA ARG A 92 26.23 -3.45 -34.06
C ARG A 92 26.72 -3.63 -32.62
N VAL A 93 25.82 -3.71 -31.65
CA VAL A 93 26.14 -3.95 -30.23
C VAL A 93 26.70 -5.36 -30.04
N MET A 94 26.06 -6.39 -30.60
CA MET A 94 26.53 -7.78 -30.52
C MET A 94 27.88 -7.97 -31.22
N LYS A 95 28.14 -7.26 -32.33
CA LYS A 95 29.45 -7.24 -32.99
C LYS A 95 30.52 -6.62 -32.09
N ASN A 96 30.28 -5.42 -31.54
CA ASN A 96 31.23 -4.76 -30.63
C ASN A 96 31.51 -5.58 -29.36
N LEU A 97 30.49 -6.29 -28.83
CA LEU A 97 30.68 -7.23 -27.73
C LEU A 97 31.57 -8.41 -28.13
N ARG A 98 31.33 -9.03 -29.29
CA ARG A 98 32.18 -10.13 -29.80
C ARG A 98 33.62 -9.69 -30.08
N GLU A 99 33.84 -8.49 -30.61
CA GLU A 99 35.18 -7.95 -30.83
C GLU A 99 35.91 -7.62 -29.50
N LYS A 100 35.21 -7.03 -28.51
CA LYS A 100 35.77 -6.82 -27.16
C LYS A 100 35.97 -8.12 -26.35
N VAL A 101 35.22 -9.18 -26.62
CA VAL A 101 35.37 -10.49 -25.95
C VAL A 101 36.51 -11.32 -26.55
N LYS A 102 36.90 -11.11 -27.81
CA LYS A 102 38.06 -11.79 -28.43
C LYS A 102 39.43 -11.43 -27.85
N GLU A 103 39.51 -10.48 -26.94
CA GLU A 103 40.69 -10.27 -26.07
C GLU A 103 40.76 -11.27 -24.90
N VAL A 104 39.74 -12.12 -24.72
CA VAL A 104 39.68 -13.21 -23.74
C VAL A 104 39.56 -14.53 -24.52
N GLU A 105 40.52 -15.44 -24.36
CA GLU A 105 40.67 -16.65 -25.19
C GLU A 105 39.68 -17.79 -24.84
N ASP A 106 38.38 -17.50 -24.71
CA ASP A 106 37.37 -18.49 -24.30
C ASP A 106 35.97 -18.21 -24.92
N GLU A 107 35.72 -18.71 -26.14
CA GLU A 107 34.42 -18.49 -26.84
C GLU A 107 33.24 -19.25 -26.16
N GLU A 108 33.48 -20.38 -25.48
CA GLU A 108 32.41 -21.13 -24.78
C GLU A 108 31.77 -20.34 -23.62
N LEU A 109 32.52 -19.41 -23.01
CA LEU A 109 32.01 -18.59 -21.92
C LEU A 109 30.94 -17.58 -22.39
N PHE A 110 31.01 -17.10 -23.63
CA PHE A 110 30.15 -16.03 -24.14
C PHE A 110 28.67 -16.44 -24.23
N ASP A 111 28.38 -17.59 -24.85
CA ASP A 111 27.02 -18.10 -25.00
C ASP A 111 26.38 -18.52 -23.66
N SER A 112 27.20 -18.79 -22.63
CA SER A 112 26.72 -19.01 -21.26
C SER A 112 26.27 -17.73 -20.53
N VAL A 113 26.77 -16.57 -20.97
CA VAL A 113 26.55 -15.27 -20.32
C VAL A 113 25.41 -14.48 -20.97
N VAL A 114 25.11 -14.64 -22.26
CA VAL A 114 24.12 -13.80 -22.98
C VAL A 114 22.82 -14.55 -23.30
N THR A 115 21.92 -14.65 -22.32
CA THR A 115 20.58 -15.23 -22.51
C THR A 115 19.52 -14.18 -22.89
N LEU A 116 18.89 -14.35 -24.06
CA LEU A 116 17.74 -13.54 -24.49
C LEU A 116 16.44 -13.99 -23.82
N ASN A 117 15.60 -13.03 -23.43
CA ASN A 117 14.36 -13.27 -22.69
C ASN A 117 13.33 -14.08 -23.53
N PRO A 118 12.78 -15.21 -23.02
CA PRO A 118 11.87 -16.08 -23.77
C PRO A 118 10.40 -15.61 -23.85
N GLY A 119 10.04 -14.46 -23.26
CA GLY A 119 8.67 -13.93 -23.31
C GLY A 119 8.18 -13.46 -24.70
N PRO A 120 6.85 -13.29 -24.90
CA PRO A 120 6.28 -12.72 -26.11
C PRO A 120 6.57 -11.21 -26.23
N ALA A 121 6.56 -10.69 -27.46
CA ALA A 121 6.83 -9.28 -27.72
C ALA A 121 5.71 -8.37 -27.18
N PHE A 122 6.11 -7.23 -26.59
CA PHE A 122 5.22 -6.21 -26.04
C PHE A 122 4.54 -5.43 -27.18
N VAL A 123 3.26 -5.08 -27.03
CA VAL A 123 2.48 -4.30 -28.01
C VAL A 123 1.93 -3.03 -27.34
N PRO A 124 2.44 -1.84 -27.67
CA PRO A 124 1.84 -0.56 -27.26
C PRO A 124 0.57 -0.24 -28.07
N THR A 125 -0.30 0.59 -27.51
CA THR A 125 -1.41 1.24 -28.22
C THR A 125 -1.16 2.74 -28.29
N ASP A 126 -1.07 3.30 -29.49
CA ASP A 126 -0.74 4.71 -29.70
C ASP A 126 -1.84 5.70 -29.23
N PRO A 127 -1.48 6.79 -28.55
CA PRO A 127 -2.24 8.04 -28.56
C PRO A 127 -1.86 8.89 -29.78
N THR A 128 -2.81 9.63 -30.35
CA THR A 128 -2.62 10.36 -31.61
C THR A 128 -1.98 11.75 -31.45
N ALA A 129 -1.30 12.22 -32.51
CA ALA A 129 -0.39 13.37 -32.48
C ALA A 129 -0.97 14.75 -32.09
N GLN A 130 -2.27 14.88 -31.78
CA GLN A 130 -2.85 16.15 -31.30
C GLN A 130 -2.46 16.47 -29.84
N ASP A 131 -2.15 15.46 -29.03
CA ASP A 131 -1.77 15.68 -27.61
C ASP A 131 -0.35 16.27 -27.46
N VAL A 132 0.55 16.02 -28.42
CA VAL A 132 1.96 16.44 -28.35
C VAL A 132 2.12 17.95 -28.55
N GLU A 133 1.36 18.57 -29.46
CA GLU A 133 1.48 20.00 -29.74
C GLU A 133 0.96 20.87 -28.56
N ALA A 134 -0.02 20.35 -27.80
CA ALA A 134 -0.51 20.99 -26.59
C ALA A 134 0.55 21.02 -25.47
N ILE A 135 1.37 19.96 -25.37
CA ILE A 135 2.43 19.86 -24.35
C ILE A 135 3.61 20.80 -24.70
N MET A 136 4.09 20.80 -25.94
CA MET A 136 5.27 21.58 -26.32
C MET A 136 5.10 23.11 -26.20
N ARG A 137 3.87 23.64 -26.34
CA ARG A 137 3.61 25.08 -26.17
C ARG A 137 3.69 25.58 -24.72
N SER A 138 3.97 24.72 -23.74
CA SER A 138 3.93 25.06 -22.31
C SER A 138 5.27 25.45 -21.65
N MET A 139 6.42 25.25 -22.33
CA MET A 139 7.75 25.36 -21.68
C MET A 139 8.81 26.17 -22.46
N LEU A 140 8.67 27.50 -22.51
CA LEU A 140 9.82 28.41 -22.70
C LEU A 140 9.63 29.72 -21.88
N PRO A 141 10.68 30.25 -21.23
CA PRO A 141 10.61 31.50 -20.48
C PRO A 141 10.90 32.72 -21.34
N LEU A 142 10.16 33.82 -21.12
CA LEU A 142 10.51 35.15 -21.63
C LEU A 142 10.42 36.22 -20.51
N SER A 143 11.20 37.29 -20.68
CA SER A 143 11.54 38.21 -19.61
C SER A 143 10.96 39.63 -19.78
N LEU A 144 10.85 40.32 -18.64
CA LEU A 144 10.87 41.78 -18.42
C LEU A 144 9.59 42.62 -18.58
N SER A 145 9.54 43.59 -17.65
CA SER A 145 8.82 44.88 -17.65
C SER A 145 7.39 44.95 -17.12
N SER A 146 7.12 46.08 -16.46
CA SER A 146 5.90 46.44 -15.72
C SER A 146 5.21 47.64 -16.37
N PRO A 147 3.92 47.90 -16.07
CA PRO A 147 3.68 48.99 -15.11
C PRO A 147 2.49 48.82 -14.13
N SER A 148 2.43 49.74 -13.19
CA SER A 148 1.52 49.89 -12.04
C SER A 148 0.01 50.04 -12.34
N SER A 149 -0.84 49.67 -11.37
CA SER A 149 -1.93 50.56 -10.88
C SER A 149 -2.39 50.20 -9.44
N LYS A 150 -3.37 50.92 -8.88
CA LYS A 150 -3.52 51.19 -7.43
C LYS A 150 -4.57 50.34 -6.67
N SER A 151 -4.29 50.17 -5.38
CA SER A 151 -5.18 50.04 -4.19
C SER A 151 -6.62 50.60 -4.31
N PRO A 152 -7.64 50.16 -3.51
CA PRO A 152 -7.47 49.93 -2.06
C PRO A 152 -8.31 48.88 -1.30
N GLN A 153 -7.78 48.54 -0.11
CA GLN A 153 -8.43 48.28 1.19
C GLN A 153 -9.90 47.80 1.29
N HIS A 154 -10.12 46.78 2.12
CA HIS A 154 -11.00 46.89 3.30
C HIS A 154 -10.59 45.89 4.39
N ALA A 155 -10.95 46.14 5.66
CA ALA A 155 -10.52 45.34 6.81
C ALA A 155 -11.67 44.97 7.78
N SER A 156 -11.61 43.76 8.33
CA SER A 156 -12.25 43.29 9.56
C SER A 156 -11.33 42.18 10.11
N THR A 157 -10.76 42.23 11.32
CA THR A 157 -11.17 42.75 12.64
C THR A 157 -12.21 41.85 13.33
N PHE A 158 -11.71 40.82 14.01
CA PHE A 158 -12.40 40.09 15.08
C PHE A 158 -11.60 40.21 16.40
N PRO A 159 -12.23 40.13 17.58
CA PRO A 159 -11.62 40.49 18.87
C PRO A 159 -10.67 39.42 19.46
N PRO A 160 -9.82 39.80 20.44
CA PRO A 160 -8.77 38.94 20.98
C PRO A 160 -9.25 37.91 22.03
N ALA A 161 -8.37 36.96 22.35
CA ALA A 161 -8.58 35.91 23.34
C ALA A 161 -8.50 36.41 24.80
N PHE A 162 -9.10 35.64 25.71
CA PHE A 162 -8.82 35.69 27.15
C PHE A 162 -7.81 34.59 27.54
N PRO A 163 -6.99 34.80 28.60
CA PRO A 163 -5.84 33.95 28.88
C PRO A 163 -6.20 32.63 29.57
N THR A 164 -5.53 31.55 29.17
CA THR A 164 -5.44 30.31 29.96
C THR A 164 -4.48 30.48 31.13
N SER A 165 -4.73 29.74 32.21
CA SER A 165 -3.92 29.75 33.44
C SER A 165 -2.55 29.09 33.26
N ASN A 166 -1.57 29.57 34.03
CA ASN A 166 -0.18 29.07 34.10
C ASN A 166 -0.05 27.53 34.00
N SER A 167 0.68 27.05 33.00
CA SER A 167 1.37 25.76 33.06
C SER A 167 2.78 25.95 33.63
N PRO A 168 3.30 25.04 34.47
CA PRO A 168 4.71 25.05 34.86
C PRO A 168 5.59 24.66 33.66
N SER A 169 6.62 25.44 33.38
CA SER A 169 7.59 25.17 32.31
C SER A 169 8.63 24.14 32.74
N TYR A 170 8.39 22.86 32.43
CA TYR A 170 9.39 21.80 32.57
C TYR A 170 10.36 21.77 31.38
N PRO A 171 11.65 21.43 31.60
CA PRO A 171 12.69 21.57 30.57
C PRO A 171 12.57 20.53 29.46
N SER A 172 12.69 20.98 28.20
CA SER A 172 12.60 20.13 27.00
C SER A 172 13.85 19.27 26.80
N THR A 173 13.96 18.15 27.53
CA THR A 173 15.19 17.34 27.63
C THR A 173 15.13 16.00 26.87
N MET A 174 14.61 16.01 25.63
CA MET A 174 14.67 14.85 24.70
C MET A 174 15.25 15.18 23.31
N THR A 175 15.43 16.46 22.95
CA THR A 175 16.04 16.92 21.68
C THR A 175 17.53 16.53 21.51
N ALA A 176 18.13 15.90 22.53
CA ALA A 176 19.56 15.61 22.62
C ALA A 176 19.95 14.13 22.39
N LEU A 177 19.00 13.19 22.40
CA LEU A 177 19.29 11.75 22.20
C LEU A 177 19.27 11.29 20.73
N MET A 178 18.90 12.18 19.80
CA MET A 178 18.98 11.97 18.35
C MET A 178 19.57 13.22 17.66
N ARG A 179 20.83 13.52 17.95
CA ARG A 179 21.65 14.47 17.18
C ARG A 179 23.04 13.90 16.93
N PRO A 180 23.62 14.04 15.72
CA PRO A 180 24.96 13.58 15.45
C PRO A 180 25.99 14.40 16.21
N THR A 181 26.96 13.74 16.83
CA THR A 181 28.23 14.38 17.20
C THR A 181 28.96 14.75 15.91
N ASN A 182 29.47 15.98 15.83
CA ASN A 182 30.01 16.54 14.59
C ASN A 182 31.19 15.72 14.03
N GLY A 183 31.22 15.54 12.71
CA GLY A 183 32.47 15.27 11.99
C GLY A 183 32.75 13.82 11.60
N ASP A 184 31.76 13.11 11.03
CA ASP A 184 32.03 12.20 9.91
C ASP A 184 30.74 11.93 9.10
N SER A 185 30.73 12.31 7.83
CA SER A 185 29.55 12.20 6.94
C SER A 185 29.55 10.89 6.14
N SER A 186 29.71 9.76 6.82
CA SER A 186 29.69 8.43 6.19
C SER A 186 29.10 7.36 7.12
N GLY A 187 28.18 6.54 6.61
CA GLY A 187 27.89 5.23 7.20
C GLY A 187 26.92 5.15 8.40
N MET A 188 25.75 5.81 8.35
CA MET A 188 24.60 5.16 9.00
C MET A 188 24.27 3.90 8.18
N ALA A 189 24.50 2.71 8.76
CA ALA A 189 24.30 1.43 8.07
C ALA A 189 22.81 1.10 7.90
N MET A 190 22.18 1.70 6.88
CA MET A 190 20.77 1.56 6.51
C MET A 190 20.45 0.16 5.91
N SER A 191 20.64 -0.88 6.72
CA SER A 191 20.36 -2.28 6.37
C SER A 191 18.85 -2.59 6.39
N GLY A 192 18.08 -1.94 5.50
CA GLY A 192 16.61 -1.99 5.54
C GLY A 192 15.87 -1.79 4.22
N LEU A 193 16.55 -1.59 3.09
CA LEU A 193 15.90 -1.46 1.78
C LEU A 193 15.74 -2.84 1.14
N ARG A 194 14.50 -3.35 1.03
CA ARG A 194 14.21 -4.63 0.38
C ARG A 194 13.03 -4.51 -0.58
N PHE A 195 13.29 -4.81 -1.85
CA PHE A 195 12.27 -4.95 -2.88
C PHE A 195 11.38 -6.15 -2.52
N GLY A 196 10.07 -5.93 -2.42
CA GLY A 196 9.11 -6.98 -2.10
C GLY A 196 7.94 -7.04 -3.07
N HIS A 197 7.34 -5.88 -3.33
CA HIS A 197 6.12 -5.74 -4.11
C HIS A 197 6.32 -4.60 -5.12
N GLU A 198 5.73 -4.73 -6.32
CA GLU A 198 5.84 -3.75 -7.41
C GLU A 198 4.80 -2.61 -7.28
N ARG A 199 3.79 -2.82 -6.44
CA ARG A 199 2.74 -1.87 -6.09
C ARG A 199 2.58 -1.78 -4.57
N SER A 200 1.69 -0.88 -4.19
CA SER A 200 1.29 -0.54 -2.83
C SER A 200 0.92 -1.76 -1.98
N LEU A 201 1.55 -1.84 -0.82
CA LEU A 201 1.22 -2.81 0.22
C LEU A 201 -0.17 -2.51 0.82
N THR A 202 -0.91 -3.58 1.12
CA THR A 202 -2.27 -3.53 1.68
C THR A 202 -2.29 -3.97 3.15
N GLN A 203 -1.63 -5.09 3.48
CA GLN A 203 -1.50 -5.57 4.85
C GLN A 203 -0.17 -6.30 5.08
N ILE A 204 0.39 -6.16 6.28
CA ILE A 204 1.52 -6.94 6.80
C ILE A 204 1.09 -7.63 8.11
N LYS A 205 1.57 -8.85 8.34
CA LYS A 205 1.42 -9.59 9.61
C LYS A 205 2.67 -10.40 9.93
N PHE A 206 3.05 -10.44 11.21
CA PHE A 206 3.95 -11.47 11.74
C PHE A 206 3.17 -12.76 12.00
N ASN A 207 3.85 -13.91 12.01
CA ASN A 207 3.35 -15.09 12.71
C ASN A 207 3.47 -14.93 14.25
N LYS A 208 3.02 -15.94 15.00
CA LYS A 208 2.98 -15.95 16.47
C LYS A 208 4.37 -15.98 17.12
N GLU A 209 5.29 -16.75 16.55
CA GLU A 209 6.68 -16.85 17.00
C GLU A 209 7.48 -15.61 16.55
N GLY A 210 7.07 -15.03 15.41
CA GLY A 210 7.54 -13.77 14.85
C GLY A 210 8.82 -13.88 14.02
N ASP A 211 9.35 -15.09 13.84
CA ASP A 211 10.43 -15.40 12.90
C ASP A 211 10.04 -15.21 11.43
N LEU A 212 8.73 -15.24 11.11
CA LEU A 212 8.19 -15.01 9.78
C LEU A 212 7.33 -13.74 9.68
N LEU A 213 7.52 -13.01 8.60
CA LEU A 213 6.75 -11.84 8.19
C LEU A 213 6.03 -12.11 6.87
N PHE A 214 4.73 -11.84 6.83
CA PHE A 214 3.89 -12.00 5.65
C PHE A 214 3.41 -10.62 5.17
N SER A 215 3.30 -10.47 3.85
CA SER A 215 3.00 -9.18 3.22
C SER A 215 2.19 -9.37 1.93
N CYS A 216 1.10 -8.63 1.78
CA CYS A 216 0.26 -8.64 0.58
C CYS A 216 0.11 -7.24 -0.05
N SER A 217 -0.20 -7.23 -1.35
CA SER A 217 -0.16 -6.04 -2.21
C SER A 217 -1.26 -6.06 -3.28
N LYS A 218 -1.35 -4.96 -4.03
CA LYS A 218 -2.02 -4.85 -5.34
C LYS A 218 -1.36 -5.67 -6.46
N ASP A 219 -0.34 -6.47 -6.15
CA ASP A 219 0.45 -7.34 -7.06
C ASP A 219 -0.02 -8.80 -7.12
N LEU A 220 -1.20 -9.11 -6.57
CA LEU A 220 -1.83 -10.44 -6.51
C LEU A 220 -1.08 -11.49 -5.64
N ILE A 221 0.24 -11.42 -5.58
CA ILE A 221 1.13 -12.34 -4.85
C ILE A 221 1.25 -11.93 -3.38
N ILE A 222 1.34 -12.93 -2.49
CA ILE A 222 1.70 -12.74 -1.07
C ILE A 222 3.17 -13.16 -0.91
N ASN A 223 4.02 -12.30 -0.35
CA ASN A 223 5.41 -12.62 -0.04
C ASN A 223 5.58 -12.96 1.44
N VAL A 224 6.35 -14.02 1.74
CA VAL A 224 6.81 -14.37 3.11
C VAL A 224 8.32 -14.19 3.24
N TRP A 225 8.73 -13.61 4.37
CA TRP A 225 10.10 -13.20 4.68
C TRP A 225 10.52 -13.74 6.04
N PHE A 226 11.81 -14.03 6.21
CA PHE A 226 12.39 -14.17 7.54
C PHE A 226 12.54 -12.79 8.18
N THR A 227 12.11 -12.66 9.43
CA THR A 227 12.16 -11.40 10.18
C THR A 227 13.59 -10.96 10.50
N ASP A 228 14.44 -11.89 10.93
CA ASP A 228 15.75 -11.54 11.52
C ASP A 228 16.83 -11.16 10.50
N ASN A 229 16.78 -11.73 9.29
CA ASN A 229 17.70 -11.39 8.20
C ASN A 229 17.01 -10.75 6.98
N GLY A 230 15.68 -10.57 7.01
CA GLY A 230 14.86 -9.98 5.96
C GLY A 230 14.79 -10.74 4.63
N GLU A 231 15.26 -11.98 4.54
CA GLU A 231 15.30 -12.72 3.27
C GLU A 231 13.92 -13.26 2.88
N ARG A 232 13.62 -13.29 1.57
CA ARG A 232 12.35 -13.87 1.09
C ARG A 232 12.42 -15.39 1.18
N LEU A 233 11.61 -15.97 2.06
CA LEU A 233 11.43 -17.42 2.16
C LEU A 233 10.63 -17.96 0.97
N GLY A 234 9.62 -17.22 0.49
CA GLY A 234 8.80 -17.66 -0.64
C GLY A 234 7.64 -16.74 -0.99
N THR A 235 6.77 -17.26 -1.86
CA THR A 235 5.62 -16.58 -2.46
C THR A 235 4.40 -17.48 -2.51
N TYR A 236 3.22 -16.94 -2.25
CA TYR A 236 1.93 -17.60 -2.48
C TYR A 236 1.30 -16.97 -3.72
N ASP A 237 1.09 -17.79 -4.74
CA ASP A 237 0.55 -17.41 -6.06
C ASP A 237 -0.73 -18.21 -6.34
N GLY A 238 -1.66 -17.63 -7.11
CA GLY A 238 -2.98 -18.19 -7.39
C GLY A 238 -4.17 -17.30 -7.00
N HIS A 239 -3.94 -16.05 -6.59
CA HIS A 239 -4.94 -14.99 -6.62
C HIS A 239 -4.91 -14.26 -7.97
N ASN A 240 -6.06 -13.77 -8.44
CA ASN A 240 -6.22 -13.07 -9.72
C ASN A 240 -6.69 -11.61 -9.52
N GLY A 241 -6.49 -11.07 -8.32
CA GLY A 241 -6.88 -9.73 -7.92
C GLY A 241 -6.00 -9.21 -6.78
N THR A 242 -6.08 -7.90 -6.51
CA THR A 242 -5.44 -7.28 -5.34
C THR A 242 -5.78 -8.04 -4.07
N VAL A 243 -4.78 -8.58 -3.38
CA VAL A 243 -4.96 -9.17 -2.06
C VAL A 243 -5.05 -8.02 -1.06
N TRP A 244 -6.23 -7.81 -0.48
CA TRP A 244 -6.47 -6.73 0.47
C TRP A 244 -5.95 -7.05 1.87
N THR A 245 -5.91 -8.34 2.21
CA THR A 245 -5.85 -8.77 3.60
C THR A 245 -5.28 -10.18 3.74
N ILE A 246 -4.55 -10.37 4.83
CA ILE A 246 -3.96 -11.66 5.25
C ILE A 246 -4.05 -11.80 6.77
N ASP A 247 -4.21 -13.03 7.24
CA ASP A 247 -3.97 -13.37 8.65
C ASP A 247 -3.34 -14.76 8.79
N ILE A 248 -2.64 -14.98 9.90
CA ILE A 248 -1.86 -16.21 10.15
C ILE A 248 -2.40 -16.92 11.39
N ASP A 249 -2.41 -18.24 11.29
CA ASP A 249 -2.94 -19.16 12.29
C ASP A 249 -2.18 -19.13 13.62
N GLY A 250 -2.84 -19.48 14.73
CA GLY A 250 -2.23 -19.56 16.06
C GLY A 250 -1.24 -20.73 16.24
N ASP A 251 -1.10 -21.59 15.24
CA ASP A 251 -0.04 -22.61 15.12
C ASP A 251 1.00 -22.27 14.03
N SER A 252 0.86 -21.14 13.34
CA SER A 252 1.72 -20.71 12.20
C SER A 252 1.77 -21.69 11.02
N LYS A 253 0.83 -22.65 10.95
CA LYS A 253 0.72 -23.69 9.89
C LYS A 253 -0.13 -23.24 8.70
N LEU A 254 -1.14 -22.41 8.96
CA LEU A 254 -2.11 -21.94 7.97
C LEU A 254 -2.05 -20.43 7.82
N LEU A 255 -2.32 -19.96 6.61
CA LEU A 255 -2.55 -18.54 6.28
C LEU A 255 -3.90 -18.44 5.57
N VAL A 256 -4.66 -17.39 5.88
CA VAL A 256 -5.88 -17.04 5.16
C VAL A 256 -5.70 -15.68 4.48
N SER A 257 -6.17 -15.55 3.23
CA SER A 257 -6.08 -14.31 2.45
C SER A 257 -7.42 -13.95 1.81
N GLY A 258 -7.68 -12.65 1.66
CA GLY A 258 -8.88 -12.12 1.01
C GLY A 258 -8.53 -11.14 -0.11
N SER A 259 -9.22 -11.26 -1.25
CA SER A 259 -8.85 -10.59 -2.51
C SER A 259 -9.99 -9.86 -3.21
N ALA A 260 -9.60 -8.96 -4.12
CA ALA A 260 -10.45 -8.28 -5.09
C ALA A 260 -10.98 -9.19 -6.22
N ASP A 261 -10.46 -10.41 -6.36
CA ASP A 261 -10.99 -11.45 -7.27
C ASP A 261 -12.26 -12.14 -6.74
N ASN A 262 -12.84 -11.63 -5.66
CA ASN A 262 -13.97 -12.18 -4.91
C ASN A 262 -13.71 -13.53 -4.22
N THR A 263 -12.45 -13.97 -4.11
CA THR A 263 -12.11 -15.20 -3.37
C THR A 263 -11.47 -14.93 -2.01
N MET A 264 -11.64 -15.91 -1.12
CA MET A 264 -10.81 -16.12 0.06
C MET A 264 -10.06 -17.44 -0.10
N LYS A 265 -8.78 -17.50 0.29
CA LYS A 265 -7.96 -18.71 0.11
C LYS A 265 -7.29 -19.13 1.41
N LEU A 266 -7.25 -20.44 1.65
CA LEU A 266 -6.52 -21.08 2.74
C LEU A 266 -5.23 -21.66 2.18
N TRP A 267 -4.11 -21.40 2.84
CA TRP A 267 -2.77 -21.81 2.38
C TRP A 267 -2.01 -22.55 3.47
N GLN A 268 -1.21 -23.54 3.06
CA GLN A 268 -0.23 -24.19 3.93
C GLN A 268 1.06 -23.37 3.96
N VAL A 269 1.42 -22.85 5.13
CA VAL A 269 2.57 -21.94 5.29
C VAL A 269 3.91 -22.61 4.91
N SER A 270 4.06 -23.90 5.22
CA SER A 270 5.31 -24.64 4.99
C SER A 270 5.56 -25.04 3.53
N THR A 271 4.61 -24.83 2.61
CA THR A 271 4.72 -25.30 1.21
C THR A 271 4.29 -24.26 0.17
N GLY A 272 3.64 -23.16 0.58
CA GLY A 272 3.02 -22.21 -0.35
C GLY A 272 1.73 -22.73 -1.01
N LYS A 273 1.32 -23.98 -0.75
CA LYS A 273 0.19 -24.61 -1.44
C LYS A 273 -1.15 -24.01 -0.99
N CYS A 274 -1.97 -23.58 -1.95
CA CYS A 274 -3.40 -23.32 -1.72
C CYS A 274 -4.10 -24.66 -1.37
N LEU A 275 -4.68 -24.73 -0.17
CA LEU A 275 -5.44 -25.89 0.31
C LEU A 275 -6.92 -25.80 -0.11
N TYR A 276 -7.51 -24.61 -0.03
CA TYR A 276 -8.92 -24.39 -0.34
C TYR A 276 -9.16 -22.96 -0.85
N THR A 277 -10.25 -22.78 -1.62
CA THR A 277 -10.72 -21.48 -2.10
C THR A 277 -12.22 -21.38 -1.85
N TRP A 278 -12.66 -20.35 -1.13
CA TRP A 278 -14.06 -19.94 -1.06
C TRP A 278 -14.31 -18.88 -2.13
N GLU A 279 -15.35 -19.04 -2.93
CA GLU A 279 -15.78 -18.06 -3.93
C GLU A 279 -16.98 -17.26 -3.41
N PHE A 280 -16.99 -15.95 -3.63
CA PHE A 280 -18.07 -15.06 -3.21
C PHE A 280 -18.55 -14.16 -4.36
N PRO A 281 -19.73 -13.53 -4.25
CA PRO A 281 -20.20 -12.60 -5.28
C PRO A 281 -19.46 -11.24 -5.29
N THR A 282 -18.70 -10.92 -4.24
CA THR A 282 -18.00 -9.64 -4.06
C THR A 282 -16.67 -9.78 -3.33
N ALA A 283 -15.81 -8.76 -3.45
CA ALA A 283 -14.45 -8.73 -2.91
C ALA A 283 -14.38 -8.93 -1.39
N VAL A 284 -13.34 -9.61 -0.92
CA VAL A 284 -13.07 -9.80 0.51
C VAL A 284 -12.20 -8.66 1.03
N LYS A 285 -12.67 -7.92 2.04
CA LYS A 285 -12.03 -6.68 2.51
C LYS A 285 -11.10 -6.87 3.70
N ARG A 286 -11.47 -7.77 4.62
CA ARG A 286 -10.68 -8.15 5.79
C ARG A 286 -10.93 -9.62 6.10
N VAL A 287 -9.88 -10.32 6.54
CA VAL A 287 -9.94 -11.66 7.14
C VAL A 287 -9.28 -11.63 8.52
N ALA A 288 -9.68 -12.53 9.42
CA ALA A 288 -8.97 -12.79 10.67
C ALA A 288 -9.19 -14.23 11.17
N PHE A 289 -8.17 -14.81 11.82
CA PHE A 289 -8.31 -16.06 12.59
C PHE A 289 -8.86 -15.80 14.01
N SER A 290 -9.55 -16.80 14.54
CA SER A 290 -10.01 -16.83 15.94
C SER A 290 -8.84 -17.03 16.92
N PRO A 291 -8.97 -16.63 18.22
CA PRO A 291 -7.88 -16.74 19.18
C PRO A 291 -7.41 -18.18 19.41
N ASP A 292 -8.36 -19.12 19.30
CA ASP A 292 -8.24 -20.57 19.45
C ASP A 292 -8.00 -21.29 18.11
N SER A 293 -7.87 -20.56 16.99
CA SER A 293 -7.53 -21.09 15.67
C SER A 293 -8.57 -22.05 15.05
N THR A 294 -9.75 -22.19 15.65
CA THR A 294 -10.84 -23.05 15.14
C THR A 294 -11.62 -22.40 14.00
N GLN A 295 -11.70 -21.07 13.96
CA GLN A 295 -12.55 -20.32 13.04
C GLN A 295 -11.80 -19.21 12.30
N ILE A 296 -12.35 -18.83 11.15
CA ILE A 296 -12.02 -17.58 10.44
C ILE A 296 -13.26 -16.70 10.29
N VAL A 297 -13.06 -15.39 10.29
CA VAL A 297 -14.09 -14.38 9.97
C VAL A 297 -13.64 -13.56 8.76
N CYS A 298 -14.55 -13.24 7.85
CA CYS A 298 -14.29 -12.32 6.74
C CYS A 298 -15.43 -11.32 6.49
N ILE A 299 -15.09 -10.19 5.87
CA ILE A 299 -16.05 -9.20 5.34
C ILE A 299 -16.08 -9.33 3.81
N THR A 300 -17.27 -9.56 3.24
CA THR A 300 -17.52 -9.38 1.79
C THR A 300 -18.11 -7.99 1.51
N GLU A 301 -17.61 -7.31 0.48
CA GLU A 301 -17.94 -5.92 0.12
C GLU A 301 -19.40 -5.73 -0.36
N GLN A 302 -20.02 -4.58 -0.03
CA GLN A 302 -21.27 -4.16 -0.66
C GLN A 302 -21.01 -3.67 -2.09
N ARG A 303 -21.45 -4.43 -3.11
CA ARG A 303 -21.28 -4.08 -4.53
C ARG A 303 -22.40 -4.67 -5.37
N MET A 304 -22.89 -3.91 -6.36
CA MET A 304 -23.79 -4.38 -7.43
C MET A 304 -24.98 -5.23 -6.94
N GLY A 305 -25.72 -4.73 -5.95
CA GLY A 305 -26.91 -5.38 -5.38
C GLY A 305 -26.64 -6.30 -4.19
N TYR A 306 -25.41 -6.81 -4.04
CA TYR A 306 -25.00 -7.53 -2.84
C TYR A 306 -24.75 -6.55 -1.68
N GLN A 307 -25.24 -6.90 -0.50
CA GLN A 307 -24.99 -6.17 0.75
C GLN A 307 -23.61 -6.55 1.33
N ALA A 308 -23.06 -5.70 2.20
CA ALA A 308 -21.92 -6.08 3.01
C ALA A 308 -22.35 -7.16 4.02
N ALA A 309 -21.55 -8.22 4.14
CA ALA A 309 -21.83 -9.34 5.03
C ALA A 309 -20.58 -9.75 5.79
N ILE A 310 -20.77 -10.12 7.05
CA ILE A 310 -19.77 -10.79 7.89
C ILE A 310 -20.08 -12.28 7.82
N ARG A 311 -19.04 -13.09 7.54
CA ARG A 311 -19.15 -14.54 7.38
C ARG A 311 -18.12 -15.22 8.27
N ILE A 312 -18.52 -16.29 8.94
CA ILE A 312 -17.66 -17.06 9.84
C ILE A 312 -17.66 -18.52 9.38
N PHE A 313 -16.47 -19.12 9.28
CA PHE A 313 -16.28 -20.51 8.86
C PHE A 313 -15.47 -21.25 9.92
N ASP A 314 -15.87 -22.49 10.24
CA ASP A 314 -15.02 -23.43 10.96
C ASP A 314 -13.92 -23.93 10.01
N ILE A 315 -12.69 -24.03 10.51
CA ILE A 315 -11.55 -24.60 9.80
C ILE A 315 -11.44 -26.09 10.12
N ASN A 316 -11.69 -26.93 9.13
CA ASN A 316 -11.39 -28.35 9.23
C ASN A 316 -9.86 -28.55 9.26
N ARG A 317 -9.37 -29.14 10.36
CA ARG A 317 -7.94 -29.48 10.57
C ARG A 317 -7.64 -30.97 10.36
N GLU A 318 -8.63 -31.76 9.97
CA GLU A 318 -8.46 -33.19 9.68
C GLU A 318 -7.93 -33.43 8.25
N GLY A 319 -7.28 -34.58 8.04
CA GLY A 319 -6.74 -34.98 6.74
C GLY A 319 -5.58 -34.09 6.28
N ASP A 320 -5.66 -33.61 5.03
CA ASP A 320 -4.66 -32.74 4.40
C ASP A 320 -5.06 -31.25 4.39
N GLY A 321 -6.17 -30.90 5.05
CA GLY A 321 -6.73 -29.54 5.11
C GLY A 321 -7.42 -29.05 3.83
N THR A 322 -7.56 -29.89 2.78
CA THR A 322 -8.25 -29.48 1.54
C THR A 322 -9.78 -29.57 1.60
N GLN A 323 -10.34 -30.27 2.59
CA GLN A 323 -11.79 -30.50 2.73
C GLN A 323 -12.39 -29.51 3.73
N GLN A 324 -12.64 -28.28 3.29
CA GLN A 324 -13.30 -27.22 4.09
C GLN A 324 -14.81 -27.14 3.78
N SER A 325 -15.58 -26.51 4.67
CA SER A 325 -16.99 -26.17 4.40
C SER A 325 -17.09 -25.01 3.41
N GLU A 326 -17.89 -25.17 2.36
CA GLU A 326 -18.23 -24.10 1.42
C GLU A 326 -19.16 -23.06 2.07
N GLU A 327 -20.15 -23.52 2.85
CA GLU A 327 -21.10 -22.68 3.58
C GLU A 327 -20.51 -22.18 4.91
N PRO A 328 -20.79 -20.92 5.31
CA PRO A 328 -20.40 -20.40 6.61
C PRO A 328 -21.28 -20.94 7.74
N VAL A 329 -20.68 -21.07 8.92
CA VAL A 329 -21.34 -21.41 10.19
C VAL A 329 -22.31 -20.31 10.61
N SER A 330 -21.97 -19.06 10.28
CA SER A 330 -22.77 -17.87 10.55
C SER A 330 -22.54 -16.82 9.46
N MET A 331 -23.64 -16.24 8.96
CA MET A 331 -23.64 -15.09 8.05
C MET A 331 -24.64 -14.05 8.56
N PHE A 332 -24.21 -12.80 8.65
CA PHE A 332 -25.10 -11.68 8.96
C PHE A 332 -24.65 -10.40 8.25
N ASN A 333 -25.60 -9.50 8.02
CA ASN A 333 -25.39 -8.26 7.27
C ASN A 333 -25.53 -7.06 8.24
N PRO A 334 -24.43 -6.40 8.65
CA PRO A 334 -24.50 -5.27 9.57
C PRO A 334 -25.38 -4.14 9.03
N ILE A 335 -26.28 -3.64 9.88
CA ILE A 335 -27.28 -2.64 9.49
C ILE A 335 -26.66 -1.23 9.54
N GLY A 336 -26.91 -0.45 8.50
CA GLY A 336 -26.48 0.95 8.40
C GLY A 336 -25.08 1.11 7.82
N SER A 337 -24.06 1.26 8.67
CA SER A 337 -22.71 1.60 8.25
C SER A 337 -21.91 0.37 7.81
N LYS A 338 -21.23 0.43 6.66
CA LYS A 338 -20.48 -0.72 6.12
C LYS A 338 -19.27 -1.05 7.00
N PRO A 339 -19.03 -2.31 7.39
CA PRO A 339 -17.81 -2.69 8.07
C PRO A 339 -16.62 -2.62 7.09
N THR A 340 -15.51 -2.04 7.53
CA THR A 340 -14.25 -1.94 6.78
C THR A 340 -13.18 -2.89 7.31
N VAL A 341 -13.18 -3.12 8.63
CA VAL A 341 -12.29 -4.06 9.31
C VAL A 341 -13.06 -4.90 10.33
N CYS A 342 -12.69 -6.18 10.46
CA CYS A 342 -13.18 -7.10 11.47
C CYS A 342 -12.00 -7.84 12.12
N THR A 343 -12.26 -8.38 13.32
CA THR A 343 -11.41 -9.37 13.99
C THR A 343 -12.25 -10.08 15.08
N PHE A 344 -11.79 -11.23 15.57
CA PHE A 344 -12.36 -11.81 16.78
C PHE A 344 -11.90 -11.01 18.02
N GLY A 345 -12.80 -10.80 18.98
CA GLY A 345 -12.51 -10.10 20.22
C GLY A 345 -11.69 -10.94 21.22
N ILE A 346 -11.99 -10.80 22.51
CA ILE A 346 -11.36 -11.58 23.59
C ILE A 346 -11.80 -13.06 23.61
N THR A 347 -12.99 -13.37 23.06
CA THR A 347 -13.53 -14.72 22.90
C THR A 347 -13.99 -14.95 21.46
N PRO A 348 -13.93 -16.18 20.90
CA PRO A 348 -14.35 -16.46 19.53
C PRO A 348 -15.85 -16.19 19.28
N ASN A 349 -16.70 -16.21 20.31
CA ASN A 349 -18.12 -15.86 20.18
C ASN A 349 -18.38 -14.35 19.89
N VAL A 350 -17.37 -13.48 19.83
CA VAL A 350 -17.55 -12.04 19.65
C VAL A 350 -16.70 -11.52 18.50
N ILE A 351 -17.33 -10.87 17.52
CA ILE A 351 -16.66 -10.18 16.41
C ILE A 351 -16.60 -8.68 16.71
N LEU A 352 -15.40 -8.10 16.65
CA LEU A 352 -15.14 -6.67 16.79
C LEU A 352 -14.95 -6.04 15.40
N THR A 353 -15.66 -4.96 15.11
CA THR A 353 -15.67 -4.30 13.80
C THR A 353 -15.38 -2.81 13.86
N GLY A 354 -14.71 -2.29 12.82
CA GLY A 354 -14.65 -0.88 12.48
C GLY A 354 -15.35 -0.61 11.15
N HIS A 355 -15.97 0.56 11.00
CA HIS A 355 -16.86 0.88 9.88
C HIS A 355 -16.51 2.17 9.14
N GLU A 356 -17.09 2.32 7.95
CA GLU A 356 -16.93 3.47 7.04
C GLU A 356 -17.37 4.81 7.65
N SER A 357 -18.36 4.81 8.56
CA SER A 357 -18.81 6.02 9.28
C SER A 357 -17.94 6.42 10.48
N GLY A 358 -16.90 5.65 10.81
CA GLY A 358 -16.18 5.78 12.08
C GLY A 358 -16.84 5.04 13.26
N LYS A 359 -17.96 4.35 13.06
CA LYS A 359 -18.55 3.42 14.05
C LYS A 359 -17.57 2.29 14.37
N VAL A 360 -17.55 1.89 15.64
CA VAL A 360 -16.95 0.63 16.11
C VAL A 360 -18.02 -0.17 16.84
N ALA A 361 -18.07 -1.49 16.67
CA ALA A 361 -19.13 -2.34 17.23
C ALA A 361 -18.66 -3.76 17.61
N LEU A 362 -19.45 -4.42 18.45
CA LEU A 362 -19.33 -5.83 18.85
C LEU A 362 -20.58 -6.59 18.40
N PHE A 363 -20.37 -7.68 17.66
CA PHE A 363 -21.42 -8.60 17.24
C PHE A 363 -21.24 -9.97 17.91
N ASP A 364 -22.34 -10.61 18.28
CA ASP A 364 -22.31 -12.05 18.62
C ASP A 364 -22.07 -12.85 17.34
N ALA A 365 -21.05 -13.70 17.36
CA ALA A 365 -20.60 -14.47 16.20
C ALA A 365 -21.64 -15.49 15.71
N LYS A 366 -22.55 -15.95 16.58
CA LYS A 366 -23.52 -17.02 16.30
C LYS A 366 -24.90 -16.48 15.93
N THR A 367 -25.35 -15.38 16.55
CA THR A 367 -26.65 -14.77 16.23
C THR A 367 -26.55 -13.64 15.20
N GLY A 368 -25.37 -13.03 15.04
CA GLY A 368 -25.18 -11.83 14.22
C GLY A 368 -25.77 -10.55 14.84
N GLU A 369 -26.19 -10.59 16.11
CA GLU A 369 -26.79 -9.46 16.81
C GLU A 369 -25.73 -8.43 17.24
N GLU A 370 -26.02 -7.14 17.06
CA GLU A 370 -25.13 -6.04 17.48
C GLU A 370 -25.23 -5.83 19.00
N THR A 371 -24.41 -6.56 19.75
CA THR A 371 -24.39 -6.56 21.23
C THR A 371 -24.01 -5.22 21.86
N LEU A 372 -23.13 -4.44 21.20
CA LEU A 372 -22.69 -3.12 21.67
C LEU A 372 -22.13 -2.30 20.51
N ASN A 373 -22.29 -0.98 20.55
CA ASN A 373 -21.66 -0.09 19.58
C ASN A 373 -21.14 1.22 20.21
N ASN A 374 -20.31 1.90 19.43
CA ASN A 374 -19.92 3.29 19.62
C ASN A 374 -19.95 4.00 18.26
N GLU A 375 -21.11 4.55 17.90
CA GLU A 375 -21.36 5.32 16.66
C GLU A 375 -20.49 6.58 16.49
N ARG A 376 -19.76 7.00 17.53
CA ARG A 376 -18.85 8.16 17.51
C ARG A 376 -17.42 7.79 17.90
N ALA A 377 -17.06 6.52 17.71
CA ALA A 377 -15.70 6.03 17.95
C ALA A 377 -14.68 6.75 17.09
N HIS A 378 -15.02 7.18 15.87
CA HIS A 378 -14.30 8.11 15.01
C HIS A 378 -15.27 9.05 14.25
N MET A 379 -14.74 10.07 13.59
CA MET A 379 -15.51 11.02 12.75
C MET A 379 -15.43 10.73 11.24
N ASP A 380 -14.64 9.73 10.85
CA ASP A 380 -14.35 9.30 9.48
C ASP A 380 -13.95 7.81 9.52
N VAL A 381 -13.85 7.15 8.36
CA VAL A 381 -13.64 5.70 8.21
C VAL A 381 -12.54 5.13 9.11
N VAL A 382 -12.86 4.03 9.82
CA VAL A 382 -11.87 3.21 10.52
C VAL A 382 -11.02 2.48 9.50
N THR A 383 -9.71 2.76 9.48
CA THR A 383 -8.77 2.27 8.46
C THR A 383 -8.08 0.97 8.87
N ASP A 384 -7.77 0.81 10.15
CA ASP A 384 -7.19 -0.40 10.72
C ASP A 384 -7.64 -0.58 12.17
N LEU A 385 -7.58 -1.82 12.64
CA LEU A 385 -7.90 -2.21 14.00
C LEU A 385 -6.98 -3.35 14.43
N GLN A 386 -6.26 -3.16 15.53
CA GLN A 386 -5.33 -4.14 16.10
C GLN A 386 -5.54 -4.28 17.61
N LEU A 387 -5.66 -5.52 18.10
CA LEU A 387 -5.79 -5.82 19.52
C LEU A 387 -4.43 -5.74 20.23
N SER A 388 -4.47 -5.52 21.54
CA SER A 388 -3.38 -5.83 22.46
C SER A 388 -3.08 -7.35 22.50
N PRO A 389 -1.88 -7.78 22.93
CA PRO A 389 -1.54 -9.19 23.07
C PRO A 389 -2.47 -9.97 24.02
N ASP A 390 -2.98 -9.31 25.06
CA ASP A 390 -3.95 -9.85 26.03
C ASP A 390 -5.43 -9.70 25.58
N ARG A 391 -5.68 -9.04 24.44
CA ARG A 391 -7.00 -8.74 23.85
C ARG A 391 -7.95 -7.90 24.73
N THR A 392 -7.52 -7.37 25.87
CA THR A 392 -8.39 -6.59 26.79
C THR A 392 -8.66 -5.16 26.29
N TYR A 393 -7.75 -4.61 25.50
CA TYR A 393 -7.93 -3.35 24.77
C TYR A 393 -7.47 -3.47 23.30
N PHE A 394 -7.87 -2.53 22.46
CA PHE A 394 -7.47 -2.46 21.05
C PHE A 394 -7.20 -1.01 20.62
N VAL A 395 -6.44 -0.85 19.54
CA VAL A 395 -6.22 0.44 18.86
C VAL A 395 -6.95 0.46 17.53
N THR A 396 -7.54 1.61 17.19
CA THR A 396 -8.05 1.93 15.85
C THR A 396 -7.30 3.12 15.26
N SER A 397 -7.16 3.13 13.94
CA SER A 397 -6.79 4.33 13.17
C SER A 397 -7.96 4.81 12.30
N SER A 398 -7.99 6.10 11.99
CA SER A 398 -8.98 6.68 11.08
C SER A 398 -8.38 7.76 10.19
N LYS A 399 -9.08 8.04 9.08
CA LYS A 399 -8.83 9.21 8.23
C LYS A 399 -9.13 10.54 8.96
N ASP A 400 -9.86 10.51 10.08
CA ASP A 400 -10.14 11.67 10.96
C ASP A 400 -8.90 12.25 11.67
N LYS A 401 -7.72 11.67 11.41
CA LYS A 401 -6.42 12.05 11.96
C LYS A 401 -6.29 11.76 13.46
N THR A 402 -7.11 10.88 14.00
CA THR A 402 -6.92 10.30 15.33
C THR A 402 -6.67 8.80 15.23
N ALA A 403 -5.85 8.30 16.14
CA ALA A 403 -5.91 6.91 16.57
C ALA A 403 -6.45 6.87 18.00
N ARG A 404 -7.20 5.83 18.35
CA ARG A 404 -7.85 5.73 19.65
C ARG A 404 -7.63 4.35 20.25
N LEU A 405 -7.37 4.33 21.55
CA LEU A 405 -7.30 3.12 22.36
C LEU A 405 -8.65 2.89 23.01
N HIS A 406 -9.20 1.68 22.94
CA HIS A 406 -10.53 1.34 23.46
C HIS A 406 -10.49 0.09 24.34
N ASP A 407 -11.34 0.03 25.36
CA ASP A 407 -11.65 -1.20 26.11
C ASP A 407 -12.44 -2.17 25.20
N THR A 408 -11.94 -3.40 25.01
CA THR A 408 -12.59 -4.45 24.20
C THR A 408 -13.98 -4.82 24.71
N ARG A 409 -14.24 -4.68 26.01
CA ARG A 409 -15.51 -5.07 26.65
C ARG A 409 -16.57 -3.97 26.63
N THR A 410 -16.19 -2.69 26.64
CA THR A 410 -17.16 -1.57 26.75
C THR A 410 -17.13 -0.60 25.57
N LEU A 411 -16.26 -0.79 24.57
CA LEU A 411 -16.03 0.14 23.44
C LEU A 411 -15.78 1.60 23.87
N ARG A 412 -15.34 1.81 25.11
CA ARG A 412 -15.03 3.13 25.66
C ARG A 412 -13.65 3.54 25.16
N VAL A 413 -13.57 4.71 24.54
CA VAL A 413 -12.30 5.39 24.26
C VAL A 413 -11.58 5.65 25.59
N LEU A 414 -10.43 5.02 25.77
CA LEU A 414 -9.53 5.18 26.91
C LEU A 414 -8.54 6.34 26.66
N LYS A 415 -8.03 6.43 25.43
CA LYS A 415 -6.96 7.34 25.00
C LYS A 415 -7.13 7.77 23.54
N THR A 416 -6.75 8.99 23.20
CA THR A 416 -6.82 9.58 21.84
C THR A 416 -5.48 10.21 21.45
N TYR A 417 -4.88 9.68 20.40
CA TYR A 417 -3.63 10.17 19.82
C TYR A 417 -3.96 10.98 18.56
N GLN A 418 -3.73 12.29 18.57
CA GLN A 418 -4.11 13.18 17.47
C GLN A 418 -2.91 13.55 16.58
N THR A 419 -3.02 13.32 15.27
CA THR A 419 -1.96 13.59 14.29
C THR A 419 -2.32 14.69 13.31
N GLU A 420 -1.31 15.27 12.66
CA GLU A 420 -1.49 16.32 11.63
C GLU A 420 -2.08 15.75 10.32
N THR A 421 -1.80 14.46 10.09
CA THR A 421 -2.05 13.69 8.86
C THR A 421 -3.08 12.58 9.12
N PRO A 422 -3.88 12.19 8.11
CA PRO A 422 -4.74 10.99 8.18
C PRO A 422 -3.93 9.73 8.48
N LEU A 423 -4.55 8.78 9.19
CA LEU A 423 -3.92 7.50 9.56
C LEU A 423 -4.51 6.34 8.77
N ASN A 424 -3.64 5.42 8.35
CA ASN A 424 -3.99 4.21 7.62
C ASN A 424 -3.89 2.96 8.50
N SER A 425 -2.96 2.95 9.46
CA SER A 425 -2.76 1.83 10.37
C SER A 425 -2.20 2.28 11.73
N ALA A 426 -2.53 1.54 12.78
CA ALA A 426 -2.01 1.73 14.13
C ALA A 426 -1.76 0.38 14.80
N ALA A 427 -0.64 0.27 15.52
CA ALA A 427 -0.22 -0.96 16.18
C ALA A 427 0.23 -0.69 17.63
N ILE A 428 -0.04 -1.64 18.53
CA ILE A 428 0.37 -1.58 19.94
C ILE A 428 1.73 -2.29 20.08
N ALA A 429 2.69 -1.69 20.79
CA ALA A 429 3.96 -2.35 21.07
C ALA A 429 3.83 -3.35 22.25
N PRO A 430 4.12 -4.66 22.07
CA PRO A 430 4.19 -5.61 23.17
C PRO A 430 5.32 -5.26 24.15
N GLY A 431 5.12 -5.50 25.45
CA GLY A 431 6.13 -5.27 26.48
C GLY A 431 6.53 -3.81 26.74
N LYS A 432 5.98 -2.84 26.00
CA LYS A 432 6.29 -1.40 26.13
C LYS A 432 5.04 -0.52 26.19
N PRO A 433 5.12 0.67 26.82
CA PRO A 433 4.00 1.60 26.91
C PRO A 433 3.87 2.46 25.64
N TYR A 434 4.03 1.87 24.45
CA TYR A 434 4.07 2.61 23.18
C TYR A 434 2.97 2.17 22.21
N VAL A 435 2.50 3.11 21.40
CA VAL A 435 1.63 2.89 20.23
C VAL A 435 2.32 3.49 19.02
N LEU A 436 2.34 2.74 17.91
CA LEU A 436 2.94 3.15 16.64
C LEU A 436 1.83 3.52 15.66
N LEU A 437 1.90 4.73 15.09
CA LEU A 437 0.90 5.27 14.15
C LEU A 437 1.51 5.47 12.77
N GLY A 438 0.81 5.01 11.74
CA GLY A 438 1.24 5.05 10.34
C GLY A 438 0.15 5.61 9.43
N GLY A 439 0.55 6.39 8.43
CA GLY A 439 -0.37 7.01 7.50
C GLY A 439 0.33 7.97 6.55
N GLY A 440 -0.40 9.00 6.17
CA GLY A 440 0.01 9.98 5.19
C GLY A 440 -1.18 10.49 4.39
N GLN A 441 -0.95 11.57 3.64
CA GLN A 441 -1.87 12.06 2.63
C GLN A 441 -1.25 11.82 1.25
N ASP A 442 -2.05 11.34 0.30
CA ASP A 442 -1.60 11.02 -1.05
C ASP A 442 -1.11 12.27 -1.78
N ALA A 443 0.03 12.16 -2.47
CA ALA A 443 0.63 13.22 -3.27
C ALA A 443 -0.30 13.74 -4.37
N MET A 444 -1.15 12.88 -4.95
CA MET A 444 -2.17 13.30 -5.93
C MET A 444 -3.21 14.27 -5.36
N SER A 445 -3.33 14.38 -4.03
CA SER A 445 -4.22 15.34 -3.36
C SER A 445 -3.53 16.65 -2.93
N VAL A 446 -2.25 16.86 -3.26
CA VAL A 446 -1.45 18.00 -2.77
C VAL A 446 -0.60 18.62 -3.87
N THR A 447 -1.16 19.60 -4.59
CA THR A 447 -0.49 20.42 -5.60
C THR A 447 0.46 21.47 -4.99
N THR A 448 1.58 21.02 -4.39
CA THR A 448 2.63 21.93 -3.87
C THR A 448 4.06 21.48 -4.21
N THR A 449 4.98 22.44 -4.19
CA THR A 449 6.37 22.32 -4.66
C THR A 449 7.25 21.36 -3.85
N SER A 450 8.35 20.95 -4.48
CA SER A 450 9.28 19.85 -4.15
C SER A 450 10.06 19.93 -2.83
N SER A 451 9.66 20.79 -1.90
CA SER A 451 10.26 20.93 -0.56
C SER A 451 9.28 20.71 0.61
N ARG A 452 8.02 20.34 0.32
CA ARG A 452 7.00 19.98 1.34
C ARG A 452 6.39 18.58 1.16
N GLN A 453 6.95 17.76 0.28
CA GLN A 453 6.43 16.44 -0.05
C GLN A 453 6.70 15.43 1.09
N GLY A 454 5.65 14.71 1.51
CA GLY A 454 5.75 13.45 2.27
C GLY A 454 6.19 13.49 3.74
N LYS A 455 5.28 13.83 4.67
CA LYS A 455 5.40 13.46 6.10
C LYS A 455 5.08 11.96 6.31
N PHE A 456 5.80 11.07 5.63
CA PHE A 456 5.59 9.62 5.66
C PHE A 456 6.42 8.99 6.79
N GLU A 457 5.95 9.22 8.01
CA GLU A 457 6.67 8.98 9.26
C GLU A 457 5.90 7.95 10.12
N THR A 458 6.57 6.91 10.62
CA THR A 458 6.02 6.11 11.72
C THR A 458 6.18 6.93 13.00
N ARG A 459 5.06 7.27 13.66
CA ARG A 459 5.05 8.09 14.87
C ARG A 459 4.91 7.19 16.10
N PHE A 460 5.79 7.36 17.08
CA PHE A 460 5.76 6.65 18.36
C PHE A 460 5.09 7.52 19.41
N TRP A 461 4.04 7.02 20.06
CA TRP A 461 3.27 7.72 21.08
C TRP A 461 3.30 6.99 22.41
N HIS A 462 3.34 7.72 23.53
CA HIS A 462 3.21 7.11 24.85
C HIS A 462 1.76 6.70 25.12
N LYS A 463 1.53 5.40 25.30
CA LYS A 463 0.21 4.76 25.42
C LYS A 463 -0.63 5.36 26.55
N ILE A 464 0.01 5.85 27.62
CA ILE A 464 -0.66 6.40 28.82
C ILE A 464 -0.74 7.94 28.80
N PHE A 465 0.27 8.63 28.27
CA PHE A 465 0.38 10.10 28.40
C PHE A 465 -0.04 10.88 27.15
N GLU A 466 -0.32 10.21 26.03
CA GLU A 466 -0.81 10.87 24.80
C GLU A 466 0.17 11.91 24.23
N GLU A 467 1.47 11.67 24.41
CA GLU A 467 2.56 12.48 23.84
C GLU A 467 3.33 11.72 22.76
N GLU A 468 3.79 12.44 21.72
CA GLU A 468 4.59 11.91 20.62
C GLU A 468 6.09 11.88 21.02
N LEU A 469 6.65 10.68 21.16
CA LEU A 469 8.01 10.43 21.65
C LEU A 469 9.08 10.44 20.55
N GLY A 470 8.71 10.13 19.32
CA GLY A 470 9.66 9.96 18.22
C GLY A 470 9.02 9.68 16.88
N ARG A 471 9.84 9.82 15.81
CA ARG A 471 9.43 9.63 14.42
C ARG A 471 10.50 8.87 13.65
N VAL A 472 10.10 7.85 12.90
CA VAL A 472 10.99 7.14 11.96
C VAL A 472 10.55 7.46 10.53
N LYS A 473 11.48 8.00 9.75
CA LYS A 473 11.33 8.30 8.31
C LYS A 473 11.83 7.11 7.49
N GLY A 474 11.28 6.93 6.29
CA GLY A 474 11.85 6.00 5.32
C GLY A 474 11.00 5.74 4.08
N HIS A 475 9.67 5.83 4.19
CA HIS A 475 8.75 5.62 3.06
C HIS A 475 8.70 6.83 2.12
N PHE A 476 8.56 6.56 0.82
CA PHE A 476 8.40 7.58 -0.22
C PHE A 476 6.93 7.90 -0.53
N GLY A 477 5.99 7.08 -0.03
CA GLY A 477 4.55 7.29 -0.09
C GLY A 477 3.89 7.05 1.28
N PRO A 478 2.57 7.25 1.44
CA PRO A 478 1.86 6.96 2.68
C PRO A 478 2.16 5.56 3.24
N ILE A 479 2.34 5.46 4.56
CA ILE A 479 2.44 4.15 5.22
C ILE A 479 1.01 3.60 5.28
N ASN A 480 0.77 2.43 4.68
CA ASN A 480 -0.56 1.81 4.61
C ASN A 480 -0.81 0.83 5.77
N THR A 481 0.23 0.11 6.19
CA THR A 481 0.11 -0.97 7.18
C THR A 481 1.32 -0.97 8.13
N LEU A 482 1.06 -1.18 9.41
CA LEU A 482 2.05 -1.40 10.46
C LEU A 482 1.79 -2.76 11.12
N ALA A 483 2.86 -3.43 11.50
CA ALA A 483 2.82 -4.54 12.45
C ALA A 483 4.01 -4.43 13.41
N VAL A 484 3.83 -4.87 14.67
CA VAL A 484 4.91 -5.00 15.65
C VAL A 484 5.13 -6.48 15.94
N HIS A 485 6.39 -6.88 16.11
CA HIS A 485 6.76 -8.24 16.44
C HIS A 485 6.09 -8.70 17.76
N PRO A 486 5.61 -9.96 17.90
CA PRO A 486 4.93 -10.43 19.12
C PRO A 486 5.70 -10.21 20.43
N SER A 487 7.02 -10.36 20.42
CA SER A 487 7.90 -10.06 21.58
C SER A 487 8.38 -8.60 21.69
N GLY A 488 8.02 -7.73 20.74
CA GLY A 488 8.45 -6.34 20.71
C GLY A 488 9.92 -6.09 20.27
N LYS A 489 10.63 -7.07 19.67
CA LYS A 489 12.04 -6.88 19.22
C LYS A 489 12.22 -5.98 17.99
N CYS A 490 11.20 -5.86 17.15
CA CYS A 490 11.21 -5.07 15.92
C CYS A 490 9.79 -4.65 15.53
N TYR A 491 9.67 -3.74 14.56
CA TYR A 491 8.40 -3.45 13.88
C TYR A 491 8.60 -3.35 12.37
N THR A 492 7.51 -3.44 11.62
CA THR A 492 7.49 -3.41 10.16
C THR A 492 6.47 -2.42 9.65
N SER A 493 6.85 -1.66 8.62
CA SER A 493 5.96 -0.74 7.92
C SER A 493 5.91 -1.07 6.42
N GLY A 494 4.70 -1.07 5.87
CA GLY A 494 4.43 -1.23 4.45
C GLY A 494 3.73 0.00 3.91
N GLY A 495 4.17 0.50 2.76
CA GLY A 495 3.67 1.75 2.19
C GLY A 495 3.08 1.63 0.79
N GLU A 496 2.51 2.74 0.35
CA GLU A 496 2.07 2.97 -1.02
C GLU A 496 3.24 2.86 -2.02
N ASP A 497 4.49 2.99 -1.54
CA ASP A 497 5.74 2.82 -2.28
C ASP A 497 6.17 1.35 -2.49
N GLY A 498 5.36 0.35 -2.10
CA GLY A 498 5.59 -1.09 -2.34
C GLY A 498 6.71 -1.75 -1.52
N PHE A 499 7.54 -0.94 -0.85
CA PHE A 499 8.61 -1.41 0.02
C PHE A 499 8.11 -1.84 1.41
N VAL A 500 8.48 -3.06 1.81
CA VAL A 500 8.42 -3.52 3.20
C VAL A 500 9.70 -3.05 3.90
N ARG A 501 9.58 -2.33 5.02
CA ARG A 501 10.72 -1.90 5.84
C ARG A 501 10.66 -2.55 7.21
N VAL A 502 11.65 -3.39 7.52
CA VAL A 502 11.86 -4.02 8.84
C VAL A 502 12.76 -3.11 9.67
N HIS A 503 12.35 -2.79 10.90
CA HIS A 503 13.06 -1.91 11.81
C HIS A 503 13.32 -2.65 13.12
N HIS A 504 14.56 -3.05 13.35
CA HIS A 504 15.00 -3.67 14.60
C HIS A 504 15.24 -2.59 15.65
N PHE A 505 14.75 -2.82 16.88
CA PHE A 505 15.00 -1.89 17.98
C PHE A 505 16.40 -2.11 18.56
N ASP A 506 17.05 -1.02 18.92
CA ASP A 506 18.35 -1.01 19.56
C ASP A 506 18.22 -1.05 21.10
N GLU A 507 19.36 -1.14 21.80
CA GLU A 507 19.36 -1.17 23.25
C GLU A 507 18.81 0.12 23.90
N SER A 508 18.90 1.28 23.22
CA SER A 508 18.35 2.54 23.75
C SER A 508 16.82 2.52 23.81
N TYR A 509 16.13 1.95 22.82
CA TYR A 509 14.67 1.74 22.88
C TYR A 509 14.25 0.87 24.09
N PHE A 510 15.02 -0.18 24.40
CA PHE A 510 14.74 -1.04 25.54
C PHE A 510 15.06 -0.38 26.89
N LYS A 511 16.11 0.45 26.95
CA LYS A 511 16.51 1.21 28.15
C LYS A 511 15.69 2.50 28.37
N ALA A 512 15.02 3.02 27.34
CA ALA A 512 14.28 4.27 27.42
C ALA A 512 13.15 4.22 28.46
N LYS A 513 13.21 5.17 29.40
CA LYS A 513 12.17 5.49 30.39
C LYS A 513 11.85 6.99 30.29
N PRO A 514 11.02 7.44 29.32
CA PRO A 514 10.85 8.87 29.04
C PRO A 514 10.29 9.69 30.21
N TYR A 515 9.59 9.03 31.15
CA TYR A 515 8.98 9.61 32.35
C TYR A 515 9.56 9.01 33.64
N GLY A 516 10.76 8.43 33.57
CA GLY A 516 11.37 7.70 34.69
C GLY A 516 10.70 6.36 34.98
N ASP A 517 10.89 5.87 36.21
CA ASP A 517 10.15 4.72 36.74
C ASP A 517 8.77 5.18 37.21
N LEU A 518 7.73 4.58 36.64
CA LEU A 518 6.34 4.86 37.00
C LEU A 518 5.94 3.97 38.18
N GLU A 519 6.01 4.53 39.38
CA GLU A 519 5.35 3.94 40.55
C GLU A 519 3.83 4.00 40.35
N ILE A 520 3.16 2.89 40.67
CA ILE A 520 1.69 2.83 40.72
C ILE A 520 1.32 3.11 42.18
N GLU A 521 0.60 4.19 42.42
CA GLU A 521 -0.07 4.40 43.71
C GLU A 521 -1.26 3.42 43.80
N ASP A 522 -1.31 2.62 44.87
CA ASP A 522 -2.29 1.54 45.14
C ASP A 522 -3.70 2.05 45.50
#